data_AF-A0A957J528-F1
#
_entry.id   AF-A0A957J528-F1
#
_cell.length_a   1.000
_cell.length_b   1.000
_cell.length_c   1.000
_cell.angle_alpha   90.00
_cell.angle_beta   90.00
_cell.angle_gamma   90.00
#
_symmetry.space_group_name_H-M   'P 1'
#
loop_
_entity.id
_entity.type
_entity.pdbx_description
1 polymer ?
#
loop_
_entity_poly.entity_id
_entity_poly.type
_entity_poly.pdbx_seq_one_letter_code
_entity_poly.pdbx_strand_id
1 'polypeptide(L)'
;MNARKLAQLGIPNGEAMKLAGTAVRDARQMGIPKRDIPDLLAAVVENPSDYTQDALLGDLANALLSQQTAVSEFRPRTQPAPYHIWGRNLEKGSLDQMANAVQLPVAV
;
A
#
# COMPACT_ATOMS: atom_id res chain seq x y z
N MET A 1 -17.41 12.35 -0.10
CA MET A 1 -16.04 12.49 0.48
C MET A 1 -15.07 12.40 -0.68
N ASN A 2 -13.95 13.11 -0.66
CA ASN A 2 -13.09 13.25 -1.84
C ASN A 2 -11.83 12.38 -1.70
N ALA A 3 -11.22 11.98 -2.83
CA ALA A 3 -10.04 11.11 -2.86
C ALA A 3 -8.87 11.63 -2.00
N ARG A 4 -8.66 12.95 -1.96
CA ARG A 4 -7.64 13.58 -1.10
C ARG A 4 -7.82 13.26 0.39
N LYS A 5 -9.08 13.22 0.86
CA LYS A 5 -9.37 12.94 2.28
C LYS A 5 -9.19 11.45 2.60
N LEU A 6 -9.50 10.57 1.65
CA LEU A 6 -9.21 9.13 1.77
C LEU A 6 -7.69 8.87 1.83
N ALA A 7 -6.92 9.53 0.97
CA ALA A 7 -5.46 9.44 1.00
C ALA A 7 -4.86 9.95 2.33
N GLN A 8 -5.42 11.02 2.90
CA GLN A 8 -5.01 11.52 4.23
C GLN A 8 -5.29 10.55 5.37
N LEU A 9 -6.29 9.66 5.22
CA LEU A 9 -6.60 8.60 6.18
C LEU A 9 -5.69 7.37 6.03
N GLY A 10 -4.71 7.40 5.13
CA GLY A 10 -3.79 6.28 4.89
C GLY A 10 -4.27 5.26 3.87
N ILE A 11 -5.36 5.54 3.15
CA ILE A 11 -5.87 4.63 2.12
C ILE A 11 -5.01 4.77 0.86
N PRO A 12 -4.36 3.69 0.40
CA PRO A 12 -3.49 3.72 -0.77
C PRO A 12 -4.30 3.90 -2.06
N ASN A 13 -3.63 4.43 -3.09
CA ASN A 13 -4.21 4.57 -4.43
C ASN A 13 -4.46 3.20 -5.08
N GLY A 14 -5.40 3.15 -6.02
CA GLY A 14 -5.73 1.94 -6.77
C GLY A 14 -7.05 1.32 -6.32
N GLU A 15 -7.05 0.01 -6.06
CA GLU A 15 -8.25 -0.76 -5.73
C GLU A 15 -8.83 -0.38 -4.36
N ALA A 16 -7.98 -0.26 -3.33
CA ALA A 16 -8.39 0.17 -1.99
C ALA A 16 -9.12 1.54 -2.00
N MET A 17 -8.64 2.49 -2.82
CA MET A 17 -9.28 3.80 -2.99
C MET A 17 -10.69 3.70 -3.58
N LYS A 18 -10.89 2.80 -4.55
CA LYS A 18 -12.21 2.56 -5.15
C LYS A 18 -13.15 1.94 -4.12
N LEU A 19 -12.69 0.90 -3.43
CA LEU A 19 -13.45 0.19 -2.40
C LEU A 19 -13.82 1.09 -1.23
N ALA A 20 -12.92 1.97 -0.79
CA ALA A 20 -13.24 2.96 0.23
C ALA A 20 -14.34 3.94 -0.25
N GLY A 21 -14.35 4.30 -1.53
CA GLY A 21 -15.42 5.10 -2.12
C GLY A 21 -16.76 4.38 -2.16
N THR A 22 -16.76 3.05 -2.29
CA THR A 22 -17.97 2.20 -2.22
C THR A 22 -18.45 2.05 -0.78
N ALA A 23 -17.55 1.72 0.16
CA ALA A 23 -17.84 1.65 1.59
C ALA A 23 -18.44 2.96 2.14
N VAL A 24 -17.95 4.13 1.70
CA VAL A 24 -18.55 5.43 2.06
C VAL A 24 -19.97 5.59 1.52
N ARG A 25 -20.28 5.07 0.33
CA ARG A 25 -21.63 5.11 -0.24
C ARG A 25 -22.56 4.19 0.55
N ASP A 26 -22.12 2.98 0.83
CA ASP A 26 -22.91 1.95 1.51
C ASP A 26 -23.16 2.33 2.98
N ALA A 27 -22.15 2.91 3.66
CA ALA A 27 -22.29 3.48 5.00
C ALA A 27 -23.43 4.52 5.06
N ARG A 28 -23.53 5.36 4.02
CA ARG A 28 -24.59 6.38 3.94
C ARG A 28 -25.95 5.76 3.67
N GLN A 29 -26.02 4.68 2.90
CA GLN A 29 -27.27 3.95 2.65
C GLN A 29 -27.78 3.25 3.93
N MET A 30 -26.87 2.75 4.76
CA MET A 30 -27.18 2.19 6.08
C MET A 30 -27.54 3.24 7.14
N GLY A 31 -27.48 4.54 6.80
CA GLY A 31 -27.84 5.63 7.71
C GLY A 31 -26.72 6.08 8.65
N ILE A 32 -25.48 5.64 8.42
CA ILE A 32 -24.32 6.09 9.23
C ILE A 32 -24.10 7.60 8.97
N PRO A 33 -24.02 8.42 10.03
CA PRO A 33 -23.85 9.85 9.88
C PRO A 33 -22.48 10.15 9.28
N LYS A 34 -22.45 11.12 8.36
CA LYS A 34 -21.24 11.51 7.61
C LYS A 34 -20.03 11.87 8.48
N ARG A 35 -20.25 12.28 9.74
CA ARG A 35 -19.17 12.64 10.66
C ARG A 35 -18.43 11.42 11.22
N ASP A 36 -19.09 10.26 11.30
CA ASP A 36 -18.54 9.04 11.91
C ASP A 36 -17.80 8.18 10.86
N ILE A 37 -18.10 8.37 9.57
CA ILE A 37 -17.48 7.63 8.45
C ILE A 37 -15.94 7.76 8.41
N PRO A 38 -15.33 8.95 8.59
CA PRO A 38 -13.88 9.09 8.63
C PRO A 38 -13.23 8.29 9.77
N ASP A 39 -13.86 8.25 10.95
CA ASP A 39 -13.33 7.56 12.12
C ASP A 39 -13.42 6.04 11.93
N LEU A 40 -14.51 5.54 11.33
CA LEU A 40 -14.63 4.14 10.92
C LEU A 40 -13.54 3.73 9.93
N LEU A 41 -13.28 4.55 8.91
CA LEU A 41 -12.25 4.26 7.92
C LEU A 41 -10.84 4.31 8.52
N ALA A 42 -10.58 5.25 9.44
CA ALA A 42 -9.31 5.30 10.18
C ALA A 42 -9.11 4.01 10.99
N ALA A 43 -10.14 3.54 11.71
CA ALA A 43 -10.07 2.30 12.48
C ALA A 43 -9.75 1.07 11.60
N VAL A 44 -10.35 1.00 10.40
CA VAL A 44 -10.05 -0.07 9.43
C VAL A 44 -8.63 0.03 8.88
N VAL A 45 -8.11 1.24 8.66
CA VAL A 45 -6.71 1.41 8.20
C VAL A 45 -5.72 1.01 9.29
N GLU A 46 -6.03 1.32 10.56
CA GLU A 46 -5.19 0.93 11.69
C GLU A 46 -5.19 -0.58 11.93
N ASN A 47 -6.35 -1.24 11.89
CA ASN A 47 -6.48 -2.68 12.16
C ASN A 47 -7.36 -3.38 11.12
N PRO A 48 -6.92 -3.53 9.86
CA PRO A 48 -7.76 -4.08 8.80
C PRO A 48 -8.15 -5.54 9.05
N SER A 49 -7.34 -6.31 9.77
CA SER A 49 -7.60 -7.72 10.11
C SER A 49 -8.94 -7.94 10.83
N ASP A 50 -9.33 -7.00 11.69
CA ASP A 50 -10.53 -7.11 12.54
C ASP A 50 -11.82 -6.90 11.74
N TYR A 51 -11.73 -6.27 10.57
CA TYR A 51 -12.89 -5.89 9.75
C TYR A 51 -13.09 -6.80 8.54
N THR A 52 -12.28 -7.85 8.37
CA THR A 52 -12.34 -8.75 7.20
C THR A 52 -13.69 -9.46 6.99
N GLN A 53 -14.46 -9.65 8.07
CA GLN A 53 -15.79 -10.28 8.06
C GLN A 53 -16.93 -9.26 8.09
N ASP A 54 -16.63 -7.96 8.10
CA ASP A 54 -17.63 -6.91 8.14
C ASP A 54 -18.31 -6.76 6.76
N ALA A 55 -19.65 -6.70 6.73
CA ALA A 55 -20.41 -6.62 5.49
C ALA A 55 -20.19 -5.32 4.69
N LEU A 56 -19.75 -4.26 5.37
CA LEU A 56 -19.51 -2.94 4.79
C LEU A 56 -18.02 -2.68 4.57
N LEU A 57 -17.19 -3.07 5.53
CA LEU A 57 -15.77 -2.73 5.58
C LEU A 57 -14.86 -3.89 5.18
N GLY A 58 -15.39 -5.11 5.05
CA GLY A 58 -14.63 -6.32 4.73
C GLY A 58 -13.88 -6.25 3.41
N ASP A 59 -14.50 -5.76 2.35
CA ASP A 59 -13.84 -5.62 1.06
C ASP A 59 -12.66 -4.63 1.13
N LEU A 60 -12.84 -3.51 1.84
CA LEU A 60 -11.78 -2.53 2.05
C LEU A 60 -10.64 -3.11 2.90
N ALA A 61 -10.97 -3.81 4.00
CA ALA A 61 -10.02 -4.48 4.86
C ALA A 61 -9.17 -5.52 4.09
N ASN A 62 -9.82 -6.37 3.29
CA ASN A 62 -9.16 -7.37 2.47
C ASN A 62 -8.21 -6.74 1.43
N ALA A 63 -8.62 -5.63 0.80
CA ALA A 63 -7.76 -4.91 -0.14
C ALA A 63 -6.54 -4.30 0.55
N LEU A 64 -6.70 -3.74 1.76
CA LEU A 64 -5.59 -3.20 2.54
C LEU A 64 -4.59 -4.29 2.95
N LEU A 65 -5.08 -5.45 3.41
CA LEU A 65 -4.23 -6.60 3.74
C LEU A 65 -3.50 -7.18 2.53
N SER A 66 -4.19 -7.28 1.40
CA SER A 66 -3.60 -7.77 0.15
C SER A 66 -2.45 -6.87 -0.30
N GLN A 67 -2.63 -5.55 -0.19
CA GLN A 67 -1.59 -4.59 -0.55
C GLN A 67 -0.44 -4.55 0.46
N GLN A 68 -0.71 -4.71 1.76
CA GLN A 68 0.35 -4.87 2.77
C GLN A 68 1.20 -6.11 2.49
N THR A 69 0.55 -7.21 2.10
CA THR A 69 1.25 -8.45 1.70
C THR A 69 2.13 -8.20 0.48
N ALA A 70 1.60 -7.55 -0.57
CA ALA A 70 2.36 -7.23 -1.77
C ALA A 70 3.55 -6.28 -1.51
N VAL A 71 3.41 -5.29 -0.61
CA VAL A 71 4.53 -4.42 -0.21
C VAL A 71 5.58 -5.20 0.60
N SER A 72 5.16 -6.17 1.40
CA SER A 72 6.07 -7.07 2.13
C SER A 72 6.82 -8.06 1.23
N GLU A 73 6.45 -8.21 -0.04
CA GLU A 73 7.11 -9.11 -0.98
C GLU A 73 8.42 -8.56 -1.56
N PHE A 74 8.74 -7.27 -1.36
CA PHE A 74 10.10 -6.80 -1.60
C PHE A 74 11.07 -7.44 -0.60
N ARG A 75 11.62 -8.58 -0.99
CA ARG A 75 12.68 -9.27 -0.29
C ARG A 75 13.98 -9.04 -1.04
N PRO A 76 14.89 -8.19 -0.55
CA PRO A 76 16.19 -8.02 -1.18
C PRO A 76 16.91 -9.36 -1.21
N ARG A 77 17.81 -9.54 -2.18
CA ARG A 77 18.64 -10.75 -2.22
C ARG A 77 19.42 -10.88 -0.91
N THR A 78 19.51 -12.10 -0.37
CA THR A 78 20.31 -12.38 0.83
C THR A 78 21.77 -11.99 0.65
N GLN A 79 22.27 -12.06 -0.60
CA GLN A 79 23.57 -11.51 -1.00
C GLN A 79 23.44 -10.78 -2.34
N PRO A 80 24.15 -9.64 -2.52
CA PRO A 80 24.17 -8.91 -3.79
C PRO A 80 24.60 -9.82 -4.95
N ALA A 81 24.07 -9.57 -6.14
CA ALA A 81 24.57 -10.23 -7.34
C ALA A 81 26.05 -9.85 -7.60
N PRO A 82 26.93 -10.79 -7.97
CA PRO A 82 28.30 -10.45 -8.33
C PRO A 82 28.31 -9.57 -9.59
N TYR A 83 29.10 -8.51 -9.58
CA TYR A 83 29.28 -7.62 -10.72
C TYR A 83 30.71 -7.10 -10.80
N HIS A 84 31.11 -6.68 -12.00
CA HIS A 84 32.41 -6.07 -12.25
C HIS A 84 32.20 -4.62 -12.72
N ILE A 85 33.12 -3.75 -12.32
CA ILE A 85 33.17 -2.37 -12.81
C ILE A 85 34.30 -2.30 -13.84
N TRP A 86 33.98 -1.91 -15.06
CA TRP A 86 34.97 -1.63 -16.10
C TRP A 86 35.02 -0.12 -16.34
N GLY A 87 36.23 0.45 -16.22
CA GLY A 87 36.45 1.90 -16.32
C GLY A 87 36.98 2.52 -15.03
N ARG A 88 37.38 3.79 -15.10
CA ARG A 88 37.88 4.59 -13.97
C ARG A 88 37.17 5.94 -13.95
N ASN A 89 37.16 6.62 -12.80
CA ASN A 89 36.54 7.94 -12.60
C ASN A 89 35.03 7.99 -12.91
N LEU A 90 34.31 6.92 -12.58
CA LEU A 90 32.85 6.91 -12.66
C LEU A 90 32.27 7.84 -11.60
N GLU A 91 31.17 8.50 -11.94
CA GLU A 91 30.45 9.33 -10.99
C GLU A 91 29.89 8.49 -9.84
N LYS A 92 29.94 9.02 -8.62
CA LYS A 92 29.40 8.36 -7.42
C LYS A 92 27.94 7.96 -7.59
N GLY A 93 27.11 8.81 -8.21
CA GLY A 93 25.70 8.51 -8.45
C GLY A 93 25.49 7.25 -9.30
N SER A 94 26.31 7.04 -10.32
CA SER A 94 26.25 5.84 -11.17
C SER A 94 26.65 4.57 -10.40
N LEU A 95 27.65 4.67 -9.52
CA LEU A 95 28.06 3.56 -8.66
C LEU A 95 26.97 3.18 -7.65
N ASP A 96 26.33 4.18 -7.05
CA ASP A 96 25.23 3.99 -6.09
C ASP A 96 24.03 3.32 -6.78
N GLN A 97 23.70 3.71 -8.02
CA GLN A 97 22.64 3.08 -8.80
C GLN A 97 22.94 1.59 -9.09
N MET A 98 24.18 1.26 -9.46
CA MET A 98 24.59 -0.13 -9.67
C MET A 98 24.50 -0.95 -8.38
N ALA A 99 24.97 -0.39 -7.26
CA ALA A 99 24.91 -1.06 -5.96
C ALA A 99 23.47 -1.38 -5.53
N ASN A 100 22.53 -0.46 -5.79
CA ASN A 100 21.11 -0.69 -5.54
C ASN A 100 20.52 -1.76 -6.47
N ALA A 101 20.88 -1.74 -7.76
CA ALA A 101 20.35 -2.68 -8.75
C ALA A 101 20.70 -4.14 -8.43
N VAL A 102 21.90 -4.42 -7.91
CA VAL A 102 22.33 -5.79 -7.58
C VAL A 102 21.68 -6.37 -6.33
N GLN A 103 20.91 -5.57 -5.57
CA GLN A 103 20.12 -6.02 -4.43
C GLN A 103 18.69 -6.42 -4.80
N LEU A 104 18.23 -6.08 -6.01
CA LEU A 104 16.87 -6.36 -6.47
C LEU A 104 16.63 -7.87 -6.64
N PRO A 105 15.40 -8.36 -6.39
CA PRO A 105 15.03 -9.75 -6.62
C PRO A 105 15.12 -10.13 -8.12
N VAL A 106 15.20 -11.43 -8.42
CA VAL A 106 15.40 -11.95 -9.79
C VAL A 106 14.21 -11.66 -10.71
N ALA A 107 13.01 -11.56 -10.16
CA ALA A 107 11.79 -11.20 -10.88
C ALA A 107 10.80 -10.46 -9.96
N VAL A 108 9.95 -9.64 -10.56
CA VAL A 108 8.78 -8.95 -9.97
C VAL A 108 7.58 -9.26 -10.85
#